data_AF-A2EMH6-F1
#
_entry.id   AF-A2EMH6-F1
#
_cell.length_a   1.000
_cell.length_b   1.000
_cell.length_c   1.000
_cell.angle_alpha   90.00
_cell.angle_beta   90.00
_cell.angle_gamma   90.00
#
_symmetry.space_group_name_H-M   'P 1'
#
loop_
_entity.id
_entity.type
_entity.pdbx_description
1 polymer ?
#
loop_
_entity_poly.entity_id
_entity_poly.type
_entity_poly.pdbx_seq_one_letter_code
_entity_poly.pdbx_strand_id
1 'polypeptide(L)'
;MALLCTRYSKMQKGNSCIHSKGKLPTVCEQPQLAQYFQRQKITSMLMSDYDRAHKYNELKNQFSEACALYDIKDNKANYLEEVERKINSTEDSSTKCTANWNKKMQDFKIDCLYKLDDLKIKHLAEIEKFNDYWTSDNVVNRYSSPSSTLRDLYNQETKFIDFKDYNQASIIRSRRKEQEKKETEAAQNQLISDAKVKLEVLRKKHQYELDR
;
A
#
# COMPACT_ATOMS: atom_id res chain seq x y z
N MET A 1 33.22 3.24 -72.12
CA MET A 1 34.48 2.82 -71.44
C MET A 1 34.72 3.48 -70.06
N ALA A 2 34.07 4.59 -69.69
CA ALA A 2 34.32 5.26 -68.40
C ALA A 2 33.78 4.54 -67.13
N LEU A 3 32.78 3.66 -67.26
CA LEU A 3 32.18 2.92 -66.13
C LEU A 3 32.99 1.69 -65.67
N LEU A 4 33.88 1.17 -66.53
CA LEU A 4 34.75 0.04 -66.20
C LEU A 4 35.96 0.49 -65.37
N CYS A 5 36.45 1.71 -65.60
CA CYS A 5 37.61 2.27 -64.88
C CYS A 5 37.28 2.62 -63.41
N THR A 6 36.06 3.10 -63.14
CA THR A 6 35.59 3.42 -61.78
C THR A 6 35.32 2.19 -60.92
N ARG A 7 34.87 1.08 -61.51
CA ARG A 7 34.72 -0.21 -60.81
C ARG A 7 36.07 -0.84 -60.47
N TYR A 8 37.05 -0.77 -61.37
CA TYR A 8 38.39 -1.30 -61.13
C TYR A 8 39.14 -0.55 -60.00
N SER A 9 38.99 0.78 -59.94
CA SER A 9 39.57 1.63 -58.89
C SER A 9 39.00 1.37 -57.49
N LYS A 10 37.69 1.08 -57.39
CA LYS A 10 37.06 0.70 -56.11
C LYS A 10 37.50 -0.69 -55.63
N MET A 11 37.80 -1.62 -56.55
CA MET A 11 38.23 -2.98 -56.20
C MET A 11 39.70 -3.07 -55.75
N GLN A 12 40.61 -2.26 -56.32
CA GLN A 12 41.98 -2.16 -55.78
C GLN A 12 42.02 -1.55 -54.38
N LYS A 13 41.10 -0.61 -54.07
CA LYS A 13 40.92 -0.10 -52.70
C LYS A 13 40.44 -1.20 -51.73
N GLY A 14 39.62 -2.15 -52.18
CA GLY A 14 39.17 -3.30 -51.37
C GLY A 14 40.32 -4.20 -50.89
N ASN A 15 41.29 -4.52 -51.75
CA ASN A 15 42.48 -5.28 -51.36
C ASN A 15 43.37 -4.51 -50.37
N SER A 16 43.46 -3.18 -50.52
CA SER A 16 44.18 -2.33 -49.55
C SER A 16 43.48 -2.28 -48.20
N CYS A 17 42.14 -2.38 -48.13
CA CYS A 17 41.40 -2.30 -46.88
C CYS A 17 41.62 -3.52 -45.95
N ILE A 18 41.75 -4.72 -46.52
CA ILE A 18 42.08 -5.93 -45.73
C ILE A 18 43.53 -5.90 -45.26
N HIS A 19 44.47 -5.42 -46.10
CA HIS A 19 45.90 -5.41 -45.77
C HIS A 19 46.35 -4.18 -44.96
N SER A 20 45.57 -3.10 -44.87
CA SER A 20 46.02 -1.84 -44.23
C SER A 20 45.08 -1.19 -43.22
N LYS A 21 43.82 -1.66 -43.04
CA LYS A 21 42.87 -0.93 -42.16
C LYS A 21 42.04 -1.75 -41.18
N GLY A 22 42.16 -3.08 -41.14
CA GLY A 22 41.56 -3.92 -40.08
C GLY A 22 40.04 -3.77 -39.87
N LYS A 23 39.33 -3.11 -40.80
CA LYS A 23 37.89 -2.87 -40.76
C LYS A 23 37.23 -3.77 -41.80
N LEU A 24 36.25 -4.55 -41.37
CA LEU A 24 35.45 -5.39 -42.25
C LEU A 24 34.62 -4.52 -43.21
N PRO A 25 34.39 -4.97 -44.46
CA PRO A 25 33.51 -4.29 -45.39
C PRO A 25 32.06 -4.29 -44.88
N THR A 26 31.29 -3.29 -45.29
CA THR A 26 29.86 -3.23 -44.95
C THR A 26 29.11 -4.44 -45.53
N VAL A 27 27.99 -4.84 -44.90
CA VAL A 27 27.18 -6.02 -45.29
C VAL A 27 26.84 -6.04 -46.79
N CYS A 28 26.61 -4.86 -47.39
CA CYS A 28 26.33 -4.72 -48.83
C CYS A 28 27.56 -4.96 -49.75
N GLU A 29 28.77 -4.77 -49.23
CA GLU A 29 30.03 -4.90 -49.98
C GLU A 29 30.64 -6.31 -49.87
N GLN A 30 30.25 -7.08 -48.85
CA GLN A 30 30.75 -8.44 -48.61
C GLN A 30 30.52 -9.40 -49.79
N PRO A 31 29.35 -9.44 -50.46
CA PRO A 31 29.14 -10.32 -51.62
C PRO A 31 30.01 -9.93 -52.81
N GLN A 32 30.26 -8.63 -53.00
CA GLN A 32 31.07 -8.12 -54.10
C GLN A 32 32.54 -8.51 -53.93
N LEU A 33 33.03 -8.49 -52.69
CA LEU A 33 34.38 -8.89 -52.34
C LEU A 33 34.58 -10.42 -52.38
N ALA A 34 33.59 -11.19 -51.92
CA ALA A 34 33.60 -12.64 -52.06
C ALA A 34 33.60 -13.09 -53.53
N GLN A 35 32.82 -12.43 -54.39
CA GLN A 35 32.84 -12.65 -55.84
C GLN A 35 34.18 -12.25 -56.47
N TYR A 36 34.82 -11.19 -55.96
CA TYR A 36 36.15 -10.79 -56.42
C TYR A 36 37.20 -11.87 -56.15
N PHE A 37 37.28 -12.39 -54.93
CA PHE A 37 38.20 -13.49 -54.60
C PHE A 37 37.94 -14.73 -55.43
N GLN A 38 36.66 -15.07 -55.65
CA GLN A 38 36.29 -16.20 -56.50
C GLN A 38 36.73 -16.00 -57.96
N ARG A 39 36.54 -14.80 -58.52
CA ARG A 39 36.98 -14.47 -59.88
C ARG A 39 38.49 -14.52 -60.01
N GLN A 40 39.23 -13.93 -59.06
CA GLN A 40 40.69 -13.96 -59.09
C GLN A 40 41.24 -15.38 -58.96
N LYS A 41 40.66 -16.20 -58.07
CA LYS A 41 40.98 -17.63 -57.98
C LYS A 41 40.82 -18.34 -59.33
N ILE A 42 39.66 -18.21 -59.98
CA ILE A 42 39.39 -18.85 -61.28
C ILE A 42 40.36 -18.36 -62.35
N THR A 43 40.63 -17.05 -62.41
CA THR A 43 41.60 -16.48 -63.36
C THR A 43 43.01 -17.02 -63.12
N SER A 44 43.46 -17.12 -61.87
CA SER A 44 44.77 -17.71 -61.53
C SER A 44 44.85 -19.20 -61.90
N MET A 45 43.76 -19.96 -61.72
CA MET A 45 43.68 -21.36 -62.16
C MET A 45 43.78 -21.50 -63.69
N LEU A 46 43.11 -20.63 -64.45
CA LEU A 46 43.17 -20.62 -65.92
C LEU A 46 44.57 -20.25 -66.45
N MET A 47 45.33 -19.47 -65.69
CA MET A 47 46.72 -19.10 -66.00
C MET A 47 47.74 -20.13 -65.48
N SER A 48 47.28 -21.25 -64.91
CA SER A 48 48.12 -22.28 -64.28
C SER A 48 48.98 -21.79 -63.09
N ASP A 49 48.62 -20.65 -62.49
CA ASP A 49 49.27 -20.11 -61.28
C ASP A 49 48.51 -20.60 -60.03
N TYR A 50 48.79 -21.86 -59.66
CA TYR A 50 48.09 -22.55 -58.58
C TYR A 50 48.39 -21.95 -57.20
N ASP A 51 49.59 -21.40 -56.99
CA ASP A 51 49.98 -20.76 -55.73
C ASP A 51 49.14 -19.52 -55.46
N ARG A 52 48.90 -18.68 -56.50
CA ARG A 52 47.98 -17.53 -56.37
C ARG A 52 46.53 -17.97 -56.18
N ALA A 53 46.09 -19.00 -56.89
CA ALA A 53 44.74 -19.56 -56.72
C ALA A 53 44.52 -20.06 -55.29
N HIS A 54 45.53 -20.68 -54.67
CA HIS A 54 45.51 -21.12 -53.28
C HIS A 54 45.41 -19.93 -52.32
N LYS A 55 46.24 -18.90 -52.48
CA LYS A 55 46.19 -17.68 -51.67
C LYS A 55 44.83 -16.98 -51.73
N TYR A 56 44.22 -16.87 -52.91
CA TYR A 56 42.87 -16.30 -53.03
C TYR A 56 41.78 -17.16 -52.38
N ASN A 57 41.99 -18.48 -52.32
CA ASN A 57 41.09 -19.38 -51.60
C ASN A 57 41.22 -19.22 -50.08
N GLU A 58 42.45 -19.13 -49.56
CA GLU A 58 42.71 -18.86 -48.14
C GLU A 58 42.15 -17.50 -47.71
N LEU A 59 42.40 -16.44 -48.50
CA LEU A 59 41.86 -15.10 -48.24
C LEU A 59 40.33 -15.10 -48.22
N LYS A 60 39.68 -15.86 -49.11
CA LYS A 60 38.22 -16.00 -49.12
C LYS A 60 37.71 -16.69 -47.85
N ASN A 61 38.39 -17.74 -47.39
CA ASN A 61 38.01 -18.47 -46.19
C ASN A 61 38.19 -17.59 -44.94
N GLN A 62 39.36 -16.96 -44.78
CA GLN A 62 39.64 -16.02 -43.69
C GLN A 62 38.64 -14.86 -43.66
N PHE A 63 38.28 -14.33 -44.83
CA PHE A 63 37.27 -13.28 -44.95
C PHE A 63 35.88 -13.76 -44.49
N SER A 64 35.47 -14.96 -44.91
CA SER A 64 34.20 -15.55 -44.50
C SER A 64 34.13 -15.81 -43.00
N GLU A 65 35.20 -16.33 -42.42
CA GLU A 65 35.31 -16.57 -40.97
C GLU A 65 35.25 -15.25 -40.19
N ALA A 66 35.96 -14.22 -40.65
CA ALA A 66 35.95 -12.91 -40.00
C ALA A 66 34.57 -12.24 -40.06
N CYS A 67 33.82 -12.38 -41.16
CA CYS A 67 32.45 -11.90 -41.26
C CYS A 67 31.53 -12.66 -40.28
N ALA A 68 31.61 -13.99 -40.25
CA ALA A 68 30.79 -14.80 -39.33
C ALA A 68 31.06 -14.47 -37.85
N LEU A 69 32.33 -14.28 -37.47
CA LEU A 69 32.69 -13.87 -36.11
C LEU A 69 32.17 -12.47 -35.75
N TYR A 70 32.20 -11.54 -36.70
CA TYR A 70 31.66 -10.20 -36.51
C TYR A 70 30.15 -10.23 -36.31
N ASP A 71 29.41 -10.98 -37.14
CA ASP A 71 27.97 -11.12 -37.02
C ASP A 71 27.57 -11.76 -35.68
N ILE A 72 28.30 -12.78 -35.22
CA ILE A 72 28.08 -13.38 -33.89
C ILE A 72 28.29 -12.33 -32.79
N LYS A 73 29.35 -11.53 -32.89
CA LYS A 73 29.67 -10.50 -31.90
C LYS A 73 28.62 -9.37 -31.88
N ASP A 74 28.19 -8.90 -33.05
CA ASP A 74 27.20 -7.85 -33.20
C ASP A 74 25.83 -8.32 -32.68
N ASN A 75 25.39 -9.52 -33.06
CA ASN A 75 24.17 -10.14 -32.54
C ASN A 75 24.21 -10.30 -31.01
N LYS A 76 25.35 -10.71 -30.46
CA LYS A 76 25.53 -10.81 -29.01
C LYS A 76 25.46 -9.44 -28.32
N ALA A 77 26.04 -8.41 -28.92
CA ALA A 77 25.97 -7.04 -28.38
C ALA A 77 24.53 -6.51 -28.39
N ASN A 78 23.81 -6.70 -29.51
CA ASN A 78 22.40 -6.31 -29.63
C ASN A 78 21.52 -7.06 -28.63
N TYR A 79 21.74 -8.37 -28.43
CA TYR A 79 21.03 -9.16 -27.44
C TYR A 79 21.30 -8.67 -26.00
N LEU A 80 22.56 -8.36 -25.67
CA LEU A 80 22.90 -7.82 -24.36
C LEU A 80 22.21 -6.47 -24.10
N GLU A 81 22.21 -5.58 -25.08
CA GLU A 81 21.51 -4.28 -24.97
C GLU A 81 20.00 -4.47 -24.77
N GLU A 82 19.38 -5.41 -25.48
CA GLU A 82 17.96 -5.72 -25.31
C GLU A 82 17.67 -6.27 -23.89
N VAL A 83 18.52 -7.16 -23.39
CA VAL A 83 18.40 -7.72 -22.04
C VAL A 83 18.56 -6.63 -20.98
N GLU A 84 19.56 -5.76 -21.09
CA GLU A 84 19.76 -4.62 -20.19
C GLU A 84 18.55 -3.67 -20.19
N ARG A 85 18.00 -3.39 -21.38
CA ARG A 85 16.78 -2.57 -21.50
C ARG A 85 15.59 -3.20 -20.78
N LYS A 86 15.42 -4.52 -20.89
CA LYS A 86 14.36 -5.27 -20.18
C LYS A 86 14.56 -5.27 -18.67
N ILE A 87 15.81 -5.44 -18.21
CA ILE A 87 16.17 -5.37 -16.79
C ILE A 87 15.78 -4.00 -16.24
N ASN A 88 16.27 -2.92 -16.85
CA ASN A 88 16.00 -1.55 -16.42
C ASN A 88 14.49 -1.25 -16.41
N SER A 89 13.76 -1.65 -17.46
CA SER A 89 12.31 -1.46 -17.52
C SER A 89 11.55 -2.24 -16.43
N THR A 90 12.04 -3.42 -16.06
CA THR A 90 11.45 -4.25 -15.01
C THR A 90 11.74 -3.66 -13.63
N GLU A 91 12.97 -3.18 -13.41
CA GLU A 91 13.35 -2.47 -12.18
C GLU A 91 12.53 -1.19 -11.98
N ASP A 92 12.35 -0.38 -13.03
CA ASP A 92 11.49 0.80 -13.00
C ASP A 92 10.03 0.45 -12.68
N SER A 93 9.53 -0.66 -13.23
CA SER A 93 8.17 -1.13 -12.94
C SER A 93 8.03 -1.61 -11.50
N SER A 94 9.05 -2.30 -10.99
CA SER A 94 9.12 -2.78 -9.61
C SER A 94 9.16 -1.62 -8.60
N THR A 95 9.99 -0.61 -8.86
CA THR A 95 10.09 0.59 -8.00
C THR A 95 8.79 1.39 -7.99
N LYS A 96 8.15 1.59 -9.15
CA LYS A 96 6.82 2.23 -9.26
C LYS A 96 5.75 1.45 -8.51
N CYS A 97 5.73 0.13 -8.64
CA CYS A 97 4.80 -0.74 -7.91
C CYS A 97 4.99 -0.61 -6.40
N THR A 98 6.24 -0.67 -5.94
CA THR A 98 6.61 -0.53 -4.53
C THR A 98 6.18 0.84 -3.98
N ALA A 99 6.47 1.93 -4.70
CA ALA A 99 6.06 3.27 -4.31
C ALA A 99 4.53 3.41 -4.22
N ASN A 100 3.79 2.83 -5.16
CA ASN A 100 2.33 2.84 -5.16
C ASN A 100 1.76 2.07 -3.94
N TRP A 101 2.29 0.88 -3.64
CA TRP A 101 1.86 0.12 -2.47
C TRP A 101 2.22 0.80 -1.16
N ASN A 102 3.39 1.43 -1.07
CA ASN A 102 3.77 2.22 0.09
C ASN A 102 2.82 3.39 0.31
N LYS A 103 2.45 4.10 -0.75
CA LYS A 103 1.45 5.17 -0.67
C LYS A 103 0.09 4.63 -0.20
N LYS A 104 -0.42 3.56 -0.81
CA LYS A 104 -1.68 2.93 -0.40
C LYS A 104 -1.65 2.48 1.07
N MET A 105 -0.53 1.96 1.54
CA MET A 105 -0.35 1.56 2.93
C MET A 105 -0.36 2.76 3.88
N GLN A 106 0.24 3.89 3.48
CA GLN A 106 0.20 5.14 4.24
C GLN A 106 -1.22 5.70 4.29
N ASP A 107 -1.90 5.79 3.15
CA ASP A 107 -3.28 6.25 3.05
C ASP A 107 -4.20 5.39 3.93
N PHE A 108 -4.05 4.06 3.88
CA PHE A 108 -4.81 3.14 4.73
C PHE A 108 -4.54 3.33 6.22
N LYS A 109 -3.27 3.57 6.62
CA LYS A 109 -2.93 3.88 8.02
C LYS A 109 -3.63 5.15 8.51
N ILE A 110 -3.61 6.18 7.67
CA ILE A 110 -4.27 7.46 7.97
C ILE A 110 -5.78 7.26 8.11
N ASP A 111 -6.42 6.53 7.18
CA ASP A 111 -7.85 6.19 7.25
C ASP A 111 -8.20 5.42 8.53
N CYS A 112 -7.35 4.47 8.96
CA CYS A 112 -7.55 3.75 10.21
C CYS A 112 -7.47 4.68 11.43
N LEU A 113 -6.53 5.64 11.45
CA LEU A 113 -6.43 6.63 12.52
C LEU A 113 -7.67 7.52 12.57
N TYR A 114 -8.15 8.01 11.43
CA TYR A 114 -9.38 8.80 11.38
C TYR A 114 -10.60 8.02 11.91
N LYS A 115 -10.77 6.76 11.47
CA LYS A 115 -11.86 5.92 11.97
C LYS A 115 -11.77 5.65 13.47
N LEU A 116 -10.56 5.47 13.99
CA LEU A 116 -10.32 5.29 15.43
C LEU A 116 -10.72 6.55 16.21
N ASP A 117 -10.33 7.73 15.73
CA ASP A 117 -10.66 8.99 16.40
C ASP A 117 -12.16 9.31 16.31
N ASP A 118 -12.80 9.06 15.17
CA ASP A 118 -14.27 9.14 15.02
C ASP A 118 -14.98 8.21 16.01
N LEU A 119 -14.47 7.00 16.22
CA LEU A 119 -15.02 6.05 17.18
C LEU A 119 -14.89 6.56 18.62
N LYS A 120 -13.72 7.11 18.99
CA LYS A 120 -13.51 7.73 20.31
C LYS A 120 -14.46 8.91 20.55
N ILE A 121 -14.65 9.77 19.55
CA ILE A 121 -15.58 10.89 19.63
C ILE A 121 -17.01 10.38 19.88
N LYS A 122 -17.43 9.30 19.20
CA LYS A 122 -18.73 8.67 19.45
C LYS A 122 -18.82 8.11 20.86
N HIS A 123 -17.79 7.42 21.36
CA HIS A 123 -17.77 6.90 22.73
C HIS A 123 -17.88 8.01 23.77
N LEU A 124 -17.16 9.13 23.58
CA LEU A 124 -17.26 10.30 24.45
C LEU A 124 -18.66 10.90 24.44
N ALA A 125 -19.27 11.07 23.27
CA ALA A 125 -20.64 11.57 23.16
C ALA A 125 -21.67 10.61 23.79
N GLU A 126 -21.45 9.30 23.73
CA GLU A 126 -22.29 8.31 24.43
C GLU A 126 -22.13 8.41 25.96
N ILE A 127 -20.91 8.62 26.46
CA ILE A 127 -20.64 8.84 27.89
C ILE A 127 -21.30 10.14 28.38
N GLU A 128 -21.22 11.22 27.61
CA GLU A 128 -21.85 12.48 27.93
C GLU A 128 -23.38 12.33 28.03
N LYS A 129 -24.01 11.74 27.02
CA LYS A 129 -25.45 11.42 27.04
C LYS A 129 -25.84 10.53 28.20
N PHE A 130 -24.99 9.57 28.56
CA PHE A 130 -25.20 8.73 29.73
C PHE A 130 -25.21 9.56 31.01
N ASN A 131 -24.22 10.43 31.20
CA ASN A 131 -24.14 11.30 32.37
C ASN A 131 -25.33 12.27 32.43
N ASP A 132 -25.72 12.88 31.32
CA ASP A 132 -26.87 13.78 31.23
C ASP A 132 -28.15 13.06 31.64
N TYR A 133 -28.35 11.83 31.17
CA TYR A 133 -29.53 11.03 31.53
C TYR A 133 -29.58 10.75 33.04
N TRP A 134 -28.48 10.26 33.63
CA TRP A 134 -28.46 9.89 35.05
C TRP A 134 -28.39 11.08 36.01
N THR A 135 -27.97 12.25 35.52
CA THR A 135 -28.00 13.51 36.27
C THR A 135 -29.34 14.24 36.13
N SER A 136 -30.18 13.85 35.16
CA SER A 136 -31.47 14.50 34.96
C SER A 136 -32.42 14.30 36.14
N ASP A 137 -33.11 15.39 36.53
CA ASP A 137 -34.11 15.38 37.62
C ASP A 137 -35.21 14.33 37.39
N ASN A 138 -35.55 14.07 36.12
CA ASN A 138 -36.54 13.07 35.75
C ASN A 138 -36.17 11.66 36.22
N VAL A 139 -34.88 11.31 36.17
CA VAL A 139 -34.43 9.99 36.62
C VAL A 139 -34.37 9.96 38.14
N VAL A 140 -33.83 10.99 38.79
CA VAL A 140 -33.78 11.09 40.26
C VAL A 140 -35.18 11.00 40.87
N ASN A 141 -36.16 11.68 40.29
CA ASN A 141 -37.54 11.68 40.76
C ASN A 141 -38.21 10.31 40.69
N ARG A 142 -37.79 9.42 39.77
CA ARG A 142 -38.32 8.05 39.69
C ARG A 142 -37.94 7.21 40.90
N TYR A 143 -36.75 7.43 41.47
CA TYR A 143 -36.28 6.71 42.66
C TYR A 143 -36.68 7.40 43.97
N SER A 144 -37.01 8.69 43.94
CA SER A 144 -37.37 9.49 45.12
C SER A 144 -38.86 9.38 45.54
N SER A 145 -39.59 8.39 45.02
CA SER A 145 -41.02 8.25 45.36
C SER A 145 -41.20 7.79 46.81
N PRO A 146 -41.87 8.58 47.67
CA PRO A 146 -42.01 8.25 49.09
C PRO A 146 -42.87 7.00 49.25
N SER A 147 -42.44 6.12 50.16
CA SER A 147 -43.15 4.88 50.48
C SER A 147 -44.52 5.14 51.10
N SER A 148 -45.38 4.11 51.13
CA SER A 148 -46.65 4.18 51.85
C SER A 148 -46.45 4.48 53.34
N THR A 149 -45.44 3.89 53.96
CA THR A 149 -45.15 4.08 55.39
C THR A 149 -44.74 5.51 55.70
N LEU A 150 -43.94 6.15 54.83
CA LEU A 150 -43.56 7.55 55.00
C LEU A 150 -44.77 8.48 54.84
N ARG A 151 -45.63 8.22 53.84
CA ARG A 151 -46.90 8.96 53.66
C ARG A 151 -47.83 8.80 54.85
N ASP A 152 -47.92 7.61 55.43
CA ASP A 152 -48.72 7.36 56.62
C ASP A 152 -48.20 8.12 57.84
N LEU A 153 -46.87 8.22 58.00
CA LEU A 153 -46.25 9.04 59.06
C LEU A 153 -46.54 10.53 58.86
N TYR A 154 -46.51 11.05 57.63
CA TYR A 154 -46.96 12.41 57.33
C TYR A 154 -48.43 12.62 57.74
N ASN A 155 -49.31 11.72 57.33
CA ASN A 155 -50.73 11.80 57.66
C ASN A 155 -50.99 11.72 59.18
N GLN A 156 -50.23 10.89 59.90
CA GLN A 156 -50.31 10.79 61.36
C GLN A 156 -49.82 12.08 62.03
N GLU A 157 -48.68 12.64 61.59
CA GLU A 157 -48.16 13.92 62.08
C GLU A 157 -49.21 15.03 61.92
N THR A 158 -49.80 15.16 60.73
CA THR A 158 -50.84 16.17 60.46
C THR A 158 -52.06 15.98 61.37
N LYS A 159 -52.55 14.75 61.54
CA LYS A 159 -53.69 14.47 62.43
C LYS A 159 -53.40 14.90 63.88
N PHE A 160 -52.23 14.59 64.43
CA PHE A 160 -51.89 15.00 65.80
C PHE A 160 -51.75 16.53 65.95
N ILE A 161 -51.26 17.21 64.92
CA ILE A 161 -51.23 18.68 64.86
C ILE A 161 -52.66 19.25 64.87
N ASP A 162 -53.56 18.69 64.07
CA ASP A 162 -54.96 19.12 64.00
C ASP A 162 -55.69 18.94 65.34
N PHE A 163 -55.39 17.84 66.06
CA PHE A 163 -55.89 17.58 67.41
C PHE A 163 -55.15 18.38 68.51
N LYS A 164 -54.16 19.20 68.17
CA LYS A 164 -53.33 20.00 69.09
C LYS A 164 -52.51 19.17 70.10
N ASP A 165 -52.26 17.89 69.82
CA ASP A 165 -51.36 17.04 70.61
C ASP A 165 -49.93 17.14 70.07
N TYR A 166 -49.24 18.20 70.47
CA TYR A 166 -47.89 18.50 70.01
C TYR A 166 -46.83 17.50 70.51
N ASN A 167 -47.08 16.85 71.65
CA ASN A 167 -46.14 15.88 72.22
C ASN A 167 -46.07 14.64 71.33
N GLN A 168 -47.22 14.08 70.94
CA GLN A 168 -47.27 12.96 70.01
C GLN A 168 -46.79 13.35 68.61
N ALA A 169 -47.16 14.54 68.13
CA ALA A 169 -46.66 15.04 66.84
C ALA A 169 -45.12 15.10 66.78
N SER A 170 -44.45 15.52 67.87
CA SER A 170 -42.98 15.56 67.95
C SER A 170 -42.33 14.17 67.85
N ILE A 171 -42.95 13.17 68.50
CA ILE A 171 -42.48 11.78 68.45
C ILE A 171 -42.62 11.22 67.02
N ILE A 172 -43.77 11.43 66.38
CA ILE A 172 -44.02 10.99 64.99
C ILE A 172 -43.08 11.71 64.02
N ARG A 173 -42.86 13.01 64.18
CA ARG A 173 -41.91 13.78 63.35
C ARG A 173 -40.49 13.23 63.42
N SER A 174 -40.04 12.82 64.61
CA SER A 174 -38.71 12.23 64.79
C SER A 174 -38.59 10.90 64.05
N ARG A 175 -39.61 10.04 64.15
CA ARG A 175 -39.69 8.77 63.39
C ARG A 175 -39.75 9.01 61.88
N ARG A 176 -40.54 9.99 61.44
CA ARG A 176 -40.65 10.37 60.02
C ARG A 176 -39.30 10.78 59.45
N LYS A 177 -38.55 11.65 60.15
CA LYS A 177 -37.21 12.08 59.71
C LYS A 177 -36.24 10.91 59.61
N GLU A 178 -36.28 9.97 60.55
CA GLU A 178 -35.43 8.78 60.49
C GLU A 178 -35.80 7.89 59.28
N GLN A 179 -37.09 7.71 59.02
CA GLN A 179 -37.59 6.94 57.88
C GLN A 179 -37.25 7.62 56.54
N GLU A 180 -37.42 8.94 56.45
CA GLU A 180 -37.06 9.77 55.29
C GLU A 180 -35.56 9.63 54.97
N LYS A 181 -34.71 9.64 55.99
CA LYS A 181 -33.27 9.40 55.83
C LYS A 181 -32.99 8.00 55.26
N LYS A 182 -33.59 6.96 55.83
CA LYS A 182 -33.41 5.56 55.36
C LYS A 182 -33.88 5.38 53.92
N GLU A 183 -35.03 5.95 53.55
CA GLU A 183 -35.55 5.87 52.19
C GLU A 183 -34.69 6.64 51.20
N THR A 184 -34.20 7.82 51.58
CA THR A 184 -33.29 8.62 50.74
C THR A 184 -31.99 7.87 50.47
N GLU A 185 -31.38 7.28 51.50
CA GLU A 185 -30.16 6.47 51.37
C GLU A 185 -30.40 5.23 50.50
N ALA A 186 -31.53 4.53 50.69
CA ALA A 186 -31.89 3.36 49.90
C ALA A 186 -32.11 3.73 48.42
N ALA A 187 -32.83 4.81 48.14
CA ALA A 187 -33.08 5.31 46.79
C ALA A 187 -31.78 5.72 46.08
N GLN A 188 -30.88 6.42 46.79
CA GLN A 188 -29.57 6.79 46.26
C GLN A 188 -28.72 5.56 45.94
N ASN A 189 -28.71 4.55 46.81
CA ASN A 189 -27.97 3.31 46.58
C ASN A 189 -28.53 2.53 45.37
N GLN A 190 -29.85 2.46 45.22
CA GLN A 190 -30.48 1.84 44.05
C GLN A 190 -30.11 2.57 42.75
N LEU A 191 -30.23 3.90 42.74
CA LEU A 191 -29.85 4.75 41.61
C LEU A 191 -28.39 4.49 41.19
N ILE A 192 -27.46 4.49 42.16
CA ILE A 192 -26.04 4.25 41.90
C ILE A 192 -25.80 2.82 41.40
N SER A 193 -26.49 1.83 41.97
CA SER A 193 -26.36 0.42 41.56
C SER A 193 -26.80 0.24 40.11
N ASP A 194 -27.96 0.76 39.73
CA ASP A 194 -28.50 0.63 38.37
C ASP A 194 -27.65 1.40 37.35
N ALA A 195 -27.19 2.60 37.72
CA ALA A 195 -26.25 3.35 36.90
C ALA A 195 -24.95 2.57 36.66
N LYS A 196 -24.37 1.95 37.70
CA LYS A 196 -23.16 1.11 37.56
C LYS A 196 -23.36 -0.05 36.61
N VAL A 197 -24.48 -0.77 36.73
CA VAL A 197 -24.79 -1.90 35.82
C VAL A 197 -24.86 -1.43 34.37
N LYS A 198 -25.54 -0.32 34.10
CA LYS A 198 -25.65 0.22 32.73
C LYS A 198 -24.32 0.76 32.22
N LEU A 199 -23.50 1.37 33.07
CA LEU A 199 -22.16 1.82 32.73
C LEU A 199 -21.24 0.65 32.35
N GLU A 200 -21.31 -0.47 33.06
CA GLU A 200 -20.55 -1.68 32.72
C GLU A 200 -20.96 -2.28 31.37
N VAL A 201 -22.26 -2.25 31.05
CA VAL A 201 -22.74 -2.65 29.72
C VAL A 201 -22.19 -1.73 28.63
N LEU A 202 -22.19 -0.41 28.86
CA LEU A 202 -21.64 0.57 27.92
C LEU A 202 -20.13 0.36 27.71
N ARG A 203 -19.37 0.13 28.79
CA ARG A 203 -17.93 -0.18 28.72
C ARG A 203 -17.65 -1.44 27.92
N LYS A 204 -18.41 -2.51 28.12
CA LYS A 204 -18.26 -3.75 27.34
C LYS A 204 -18.54 -3.53 25.86
N LYS A 205 -19.54 -2.70 25.52
CA LYS A 205 -19.81 -2.31 24.14
C LYS A 205 -18.62 -1.54 23.54
N HIS A 206 -18.09 -0.55 24.24
CA HIS A 206 -16.93 0.23 23.77
C HIS A 206 -15.69 -0.64 23.59
N GLN A 207 -15.43 -1.56 24.52
CA GLN A 207 -14.33 -2.51 24.41
C GLN A 207 -14.47 -3.41 23.18
N TYR A 208 -15.66 -3.97 22.95
CA TYR A 208 -15.93 -4.81 21.78
C TYR A 208 -15.74 -4.04 20.46
N GLU A 209 -16.08 -2.76 20.42
CA GLU A 209 -15.89 -1.91 19.24
C GLU A 209 -14.41 -1.55 18.99
N LEU A 210 -13.58 -1.50 20.04
CA LEU A 210 -12.13 -1.27 19.91
C LEU A 210 -11.36 -2.52 19.50
N ASP A 211 -11.84 -3.70 19.91
CA ASP A 211 -11.20 -4.99 19.59
C ASP A 211 -11.51 -5.47 18.15
N ARG A 212 -12.40 -4.77 17.43
CA ARG A 212 -12.84 -5.10 16.06
C ARG A 212 -12.08 -4.32 15.00
#